data_AF-A0A367LY58-F1
#
_entry.id   AF-A0A367LY58-F1
#
_cell.length_a   1.000
_cell.length_b   1.000
_cell.length_c   1.000
_cell.angle_alpha   90.00
_cell.angle_beta   90.00
_cell.angle_gamma   90.00
#
_symmetry.space_group_name_H-M   'P 1'
#
loop_
_entity.id
_entity.type
_entity.pdbx_description
1 polymer ?
#
loop_
_entity_poly.entity_id
_entity_poly.type
_entity_poly.pdbx_seq_one_letter_code
_entity_poly.pdbx_strand_id
1 'polypeptide(L)' 'STSVVASGNITDKLSLRYGVGVFEPANTIALRYQLTKRLYLEAASGLASSLDLFFKRDF' A
#
# COMPACT_ATOMS: atom_id res chain seq x y z
N SER A 1 -3.69 6.93 16.77
CA SER A 1 -4.82 6.77 15.84
C SER A 1 -5.19 5.31 15.79
N THR A 2 -6.47 4.98 15.97
CA THR A 2 -7.00 3.61 15.84
C THR A 2 -7.65 3.46 14.48
N SER A 3 -7.27 2.43 13.73
CA SER A 3 -7.78 2.16 12.40
C SER A 3 -8.09 0.68 12.21
N VAL A 4 -9.06 0.40 11.34
CA VAL A 4 -9.36 -0.93 10.82
C VAL A 4 -8.76 -1.02 9.43
N VAL A 5 -8.07 -2.13 9.15
CA VAL A 5 -7.42 -2.34 7.85
C VAL A 5 -7.94 -3.64 7.25
N ALA A 6 -8.41 -3.55 6.01
CA ALA A 6 -8.66 -4.69 5.15
C ALA A 6 -7.54 -4.82 4.12
N SER A 7 -7.07 -6.03 3.88
CA SER A 7 -6.03 -6.32 2.88
C SER A 7 -6.41 -7.51 2.03
N GLY A 8 -6.04 -7.46 0.75
CA GLY A 8 -6.26 -8.57 -0.18
C GLY A 8 -5.25 -8.56 -1.33
N ASN A 9 -5.10 -9.72 -1.96
CA ASN A 9 -4.31 -9.86 -3.17
C ASN A 9 -5.26 -9.91 -4.37
N ILE A 10 -5.07 -9.00 -5.32
CA ILE A 10 -5.78 -9.01 -6.59
C ILE A 10 -5.12 -10.02 -7.53
N THR A 11 -3.79 -10.08 -7.50
CA THR A 11 -2.98 -11.10 -8.18
C THR A 11 -1.79 -11.48 -7.30
N ASP A 12 -1.02 -12.49 -7.68
CA ASP A 12 0.21 -12.88 -6.99
C ASP A 12 1.25 -11.75 -6.88
N LYS A 13 1.14 -10.72 -7.73
CA LYS A 13 2.05 -9.55 -7.76
C LYS A 13 1.37 -8.24 -7.36
N LEU A 14 0.05 -8.22 -7.17
CA LEU A 14 -0.72 -7.01 -6.90
C LEU A 14 -1.52 -7.18 -5.61
N SER A 15 -1.16 -6.42 -4.59
CA SER A 15 -1.86 -6.39 -3.31
C SER A 15 -2.47 -5.01 -3.06
N LEU A 16 -3.65 -5.00 -2.47
CA LEU A 16 -4.37 -3.80 -2.08
C LEU A 16 -4.63 -3.80 -0.58
N ARG A 17 -4.45 -2.65 0.05
CA ARG A 17 -4.80 -2.39 1.44
C ARG A 17 -5.72 -1.18 1.52
N TYR A 18 -6.76 -1.29 2.34
CA TYR A 18 -7.69 -0.22 2.61
C TYR A 18 -7.87 -0.07 4.12
N GLY A 19 -7.53 1.10 4.63
CA GLY A 19 -7.65 1.47 6.04
C GLY A 19 -8.75 2.49 6.26
N VAL A 20 -9.47 2.36 7.38
CA VAL A 20 -10.46 3.34 7.84
C VAL A 20 -10.16 3.67 9.30
N GLY A 21 -9.93 4.95 9.60
CA GLY A 21 -9.82 5.41 10.98
C GLY A 21 -11.14 5.27 11.73
N VAL A 22 -11.09 4.73 12.95
CA VAL A 22 -12.27 4.46 13.77
C VAL A 22 -12.77 5.72 14.48
N PHE A 23 -11.84 6.60 14.86
CA PHE A 23 -12.15 7.83 15.60
C PHE A 23 -12.07 9.09 14.73
N GLU A 24 -11.20 9.07 13.72
CA GLU A 24 -11.02 10.13 12.75
C GLU A 24 -11.29 9.47 11.39
N PRO A 25 -12.36 9.83 10.66
CA PRO A 25 -12.71 9.20 9.38
C PRO A 25 -11.71 9.63 8.30
N ALA A 26 -10.52 9.06 8.38
CA ALA A 26 -9.49 9.12 7.36
C ALA A 26 -9.45 7.75 6.67
N ASN A 27 -9.87 7.73 5.41
CA ASN A 27 -9.70 6.59 4.54
C ASN A 27 -8.26 6.58 4.00
N THR A 28 -7.61 5.44 4.06
CA THR A 28 -6.32 5.23 3.40
C THR A 28 -6.44 4.05 2.43
N ILE A 29 -5.79 4.18 1.29
CA ILE A 29 -5.70 3.13 0.28
C ILE A 29 -4.23 3.00 -0.10
N ALA A 30 -3.71 1.78 -0.11
CA ALA A 30 -2.35 1.49 -0.52
C ALA A 30 -2.36 0.33 -1.49
N LEU A 31 -1.87 0.58 -2.70
CA LEU A 31 -1.69 -0.41 -3.75
C LEU A 31 -0.20 -0.73 -3.85
N ARG A 32 0.15 -2.01 -3.81
CA ARG A 32 1.53 -2.45 -4.01
C ARG A 32 1.59 -3.42 -5.19
N TYR A 33 2.44 -3.09 -6.16
CA TYR A 33 2.68 -3.89 -7.35
C TYR A 33 4.14 -4.35 -7.43
N GLN A 34 4.35 -5.65 -7.57
CA GLN A 34 5.67 -6.24 -7.70
C GLN A 34 6.08 -6.34 -9.17
N LEU A 35 6.99 -5.46 -9.58
CA LEU A 35 7.57 -5.47 -10.94
C LEU A 35 8.54 -6.64 -11.13
N THR A 36 9.40 -6.88 -10.14
CA THR A 36 10.36 -8.01 -10.15
C THR A 36 10.53 -8.55 -8.73
N LYS A 37 11.32 -9.63 -8.55
CA LYS A 37 11.69 -10.12 -7.19
C LYS A 37 12.44 -9.09 -6.33
N ARG A 38 12.94 -8.01 -6.95
CA ARG A 38 13.76 -6.96 -6.31
C ARG A 38 13.16 -5.56 -6.44
N LEU A 39 12.10 -5.39 -7.24
CA LEU A 39 11.52 -4.08 -7.54
C LEU A 39 10.02 -4.12 -7.27
N TYR A 40 9.54 -3.22 -6.43
CA TYR A 40 8.12 -3.02 -6.19
C TYR A 40 7.76 -1.54 -6.19
N LEU A 41 6.57 -1.26 -6.70
CA LEU A 41 5.91 0.03 -6.68
C LEU A 41 4.86 0.03 -5.57
N GLU A 42 4.75 1.11 -4.83
CA GLU A 42 3.69 1.35 -3.87
C GLU A 42 3.04 2.70 -4.18
N ALA A 43 1.72 2.72 -4.31
CA ALA A 43 0.93 3.94 -4.43
C ALA A 43 0.02 4.02 -3.21
N ALA A 44 0.13 5.07 -2.43
CA ALA A 44 -0.70 5.30 -1.26
C ALA A 44 -1.53 6.57 -1.42
N SER A 45 -2.76 6.55 -0.94
CA SER A 45 -3.63 7.72 -0.88
C SER A 45 -4.42 7.73 0.42
N GLY A 46 -4.76 8.92 0.89
CA GLY A 46 -5.46 9.16 2.14
C GLY A 46 -5.37 10.63 2.49
N LEU A 47 -4.86 10.96 3.69
CA LEU A 47 -4.58 12.36 4.07
C LEU A 47 -3.57 13.04 3.13
N ALA A 48 -2.64 12.26 2.58
CA ALA A 48 -1.72 12.68 1.52
C ALA A 48 -1.57 11.52 0.51
N SER A 49 -1.47 11.85 -0.76
CA SER A 49 -1.20 10.87 -1.83
C SER A 49 0.30 10.81 -2.11
N SER A 50 0.87 9.60 -2.11
CA SER A 50 2.27 9.33 -2.44
C SER A 50 2.40 8.20 -3.45
N LEU A 51 3.52 8.22 -4.17
CA LEU A 51 3.93 7.16 -5.08
C LEU A 51 5.40 6.87 -4.84
N ASP A 52 5.69 5.67 -4.34
CA ASP A 52 7.00 5.26 -3.89
C ASP A 52 7.49 4.05 -4.72
N LEU A 53 8.77 4.08 -5.12
CA LEU A 53 9.43 3.00 -5.83
C LEU A 53 10.55 2.43 -4.96
N PHE A 54 10.53 1.13 -4.75
CA PHE A 54 11.50 0.44 -3.92
C PHE A 54 12.28 -0.59 -4.72
N PHE A 55 13.60 -0.44 -4.73
CA PHE A 55 14.53 -1.38 -5.36
C PHE A 55 15.48 -1.96 -4.32
N LYS A 56 15.49 -3.28 -4.20
CA LYS A 56 16.44 -4.02 -3.35
C LYS A 56 17.61 -4.51 -4.21
N ARG A 57 18.81 -4.04 -3.88
CA ARG A 57 20.08 -4.53 -4.43
C ARG A 57 20.82 -5.28 -3.34
N ASP A 58 21.22 -6.50 -3.63
CA ASP A 58 22.13 -7.26 -2.77
C ASP A 58 23.53 -6.59 -2.88
N PHE A 59 24.13 -6.19 -1.75
CA PHE A 59 25.48 -5.64 -1.66
C PHE A 59 26.43 -6.67 -1.07
#